data_AF-A0A5B0P326-F1
#
_entry.id   AF-A0A5B0P326-F1
#
_cell.length_a   1.000
_cell.length_b   1.000
_cell.length_c   1.000
_cell.angle_alpha   90.00
_cell.angle_beta   90.00
_cell.angle_gamma   90.00
#
_symmetry.space_group_name_H-M   'P 1'
#
loop_
_entity.id
_entity.type
_entity.pdbx_description
1 polymer ?
#
loop_
_entity_poly.entity_id
_entity_poly.type
_entity_poly.pdbx_seq_one_letter_code
_entity_poly.pdbx_strand_id
1 'polypeptide(L)'
;MYDEAMTGVKEELVRETPGGVVYVGELHPSRKSYRFLPKQDHLVCFLGGLLLLGVTEGDRTLQDQDVLKLPDSNQEDWVLGKELIKSCINTYELSKTGLGPEIVHFINRPEDFDKIKKREWGIPNYSPRSPPLDARNILRPETVESLFLAWRTTKDPIYREWGWQIFQAFDEHCKVKATGAFSSIKDVEQIPAPRENKMETFWLAETLKYLLLLFSDDSVIPLNSYVFNTEAHIFPIFTPSFKSEED
;
A
#
# COMPACT_ATOMS: atom_id res chain seq x y z
N MET A 1 15.37 8.46 14.50
CA MET A 1 15.59 7.89 13.15
C MET A 1 14.28 7.73 12.40
N TYR A 2 13.34 6.90 12.87
CA TYR A 2 12.02 6.76 12.22
C TYR A 2 11.29 8.11 12.13
N ASP A 3 11.12 8.82 13.25
CA ASP A 3 10.39 10.10 13.27
C ASP A 3 11.02 11.14 12.34
N GLU A 4 12.35 11.29 12.40
CA GLU A 4 13.10 12.20 11.52
C GLU A 4 12.91 11.86 10.04
N ALA A 5 12.93 10.57 9.69
CA ALA A 5 12.68 10.13 8.31
C ALA A 5 11.23 10.41 7.88
N MET A 6 10.24 10.15 8.74
CA MET A 6 8.84 10.41 8.42
C MET A 6 8.52 11.90 8.31
N THR A 7 9.14 12.75 9.14
CA THR A 7 9.10 14.20 8.95
C THR A 7 9.62 14.59 7.56
N GLY A 8 10.78 14.07 7.16
CA GLY A 8 11.32 14.32 5.81
C GLY A 8 10.41 13.83 4.70
N VAL A 9 9.80 12.64 4.83
CA VAL A 9 8.84 12.11 3.84
C VAL A 9 7.64 13.05 3.69
N LYS A 10 7.06 13.52 4.80
CA LYS A 10 5.90 14.41 4.80
C LYS A 10 6.19 15.75 4.16
N GLU A 11 7.30 16.37 4.54
CA GLU A 11 7.68 17.70 4.04
C GLU A 11 8.07 17.65 2.55
N GLU A 12 8.85 16.64 2.17
CA GLU A 12 9.55 16.66 0.89
C GLU A 12 8.87 15.81 -0.20
N LEU A 13 8.16 14.74 0.18
CA LEU A 13 7.68 13.72 -0.76
C LEU A 13 6.16 13.62 -0.86
N VAL A 14 5.42 13.91 0.22
CA VAL A 14 3.95 13.85 0.21
C VAL A 14 3.39 15.03 -0.57
N ARG A 15 2.49 14.75 -1.52
CA ARG A 15 1.77 15.76 -2.30
C ARG A 15 0.32 15.32 -2.48
N GLU A 16 -0.50 16.25 -2.93
CA GLU A 16 -1.92 16.05 -3.22
C GLU A 16 -2.17 16.41 -4.68
N THR A 17 -2.97 15.59 -5.38
CA THR A 17 -3.44 15.93 -6.74
C THR A 17 -4.53 17.01 -6.67
N PRO A 18 -4.86 17.69 -7.80
CA PRO A 18 -5.93 18.69 -7.81
C PRO A 18 -7.32 18.19 -7.36
N GLY A 19 -7.61 16.90 -7.49
CA GLY A 19 -8.85 16.27 -7.02
C GLY A 19 -8.79 15.67 -5.61
N GLY A 20 -7.64 15.79 -4.92
CA GLY A 20 -7.52 15.45 -3.50
C GLY A 20 -6.87 14.10 -3.18
N VAL A 21 -6.27 13.43 -4.16
CA VAL A 21 -5.58 12.15 -3.94
C VAL A 21 -4.18 12.41 -3.39
N VAL A 22 -3.91 11.91 -2.17
CA VAL A 22 -2.62 12.05 -1.49
C VAL A 22 -1.65 10.96 -1.93
N TYR A 23 -0.43 11.32 -2.30
CA TYR A 23 0.57 10.34 -2.74
C TYR A 23 1.97 10.72 -2.30
N VAL A 24 2.89 9.74 -2.34
CA VAL A 24 4.32 9.96 -2.09
C VAL A 24 5.05 9.90 -3.43
N GLY A 25 5.69 11.02 -3.81
CA GLY A 25 6.52 11.09 -5.01
C GLY A 25 7.99 10.79 -4.75
N GLU A 26 8.79 10.94 -5.79
CA GLU A 26 10.24 10.78 -5.72
C GLU A 26 10.96 12.13 -5.85
N LEU A 27 12.08 12.28 -5.16
CA LEU A 27 13.03 13.38 -5.39
C LEU A 27 14.25 12.88 -6.13
N HIS A 28 14.42 13.33 -7.38
CA HIS A 28 15.57 12.99 -8.20
C HIS A 28 16.63 14.09 -8.11
N PRO A 29 17.91 13.74 -7.89
CA PRO A 29 18.97 14.73 -7.89
C PRO A 29 19.09 15.39 -9.28
N SER A 30 19.21 16.71 -9.26
CA SER A 30 19.55 17.56 -10.40
C SER A 30 20.83 18.34 -10.07
N ARG A 31 21.47 18.94 -11.07
CA ARG A 31 22.82 19.55 -10.94
C ARG A 31 23.01 20.47 -9.73
N LYS A 32 21.97 21.20 -9.30
CA LYS A 32 22.01 22.12 -8.15
C LYS A 32 20.74 22.07 -7.28
N SER A 33 19.86 21.10 -7.49
CA SER A 33 18.57 21.02 -6.81
C SER A 33 18.04 19.59 -6.84
N TYR A 34 16.87 19.37 -6.26
CA TYR A 34 16.09 18.16 -6.48
C TYR A 34 14.93 18.45 -7.43
N ARG A 35 14.53 17.45 -8.20
CA ARG A 35 13.34 17.48 -9.04
C ARG A 35 12.34 16.48 -8.49
N PHE A 36 11.19 16.98 -8.08
CA PHE A 36 10.06 16.15 -7.69
C PHE A 36 9.46 15.46 -8.92
N LEU A 37 9.19 14.16 -8.80
CA LEU A 37 8.45 13.36 -9.76
C LEU A 37 7.20 12.80 -9.07
N PRO A 38 6.00 12.91 -9.68
CA PRO A 38 4.79 12.32 -9.13
C PRO A 38 4.72 10.81 -9.43
N LYS A 39 5.85 10.11 -9.39
CA LYS A 39 5.98 8.67 -9.58
C LYS A 39 5.82 7.99 -8.23
N GLN A 40 4.96 6.97 -8.16
CA GLN A 40 4.81 6.14 -6.99
C GLN A 40 4.80 4.67 -7.43
N ASP A 41 5.70 3.90 -6.85
CA ASP A 41 5.71 2.45 -6.98
C ASP A 41 4.60 1.87 -6.10
N HIS A 42 3.99 0.75 -6.51
CA HIS A 42 3.06 0.00 -5.66
C HIS A 42 3.67 -0.35 -4.29
N LEU A 43 4.99 -0.53 -4.26
CA LEU A 43 5.78 -0.75 -3.06
C LEU A 43 5.50 0.28 -1.95
N VAL A 44 5.23 1.54 -2.29
CA VAL A 44 4.95 2.61 -1.32
C VAL A 44 3.66 2.35 -0.53
N CYS A 45 2.76 1.50 -1.05
CA CYS A 45 1.49 1.21 -0.39
C CYS A 45 1.62 0.54 0.98
N PHE A 46 2.81 0.06 1.39
CA PHE A 46 3.08 -0.41 2.75
C PHE A 46 3.02 0.72 3.79
N LEU A 47 3.32 1.95 3.36
CA LEU A 47 3.55 3.08 4.26
C LEU A 47 2.29 3.46 5.03
N GLY A 48 1.12 3.33 4.42
CA GLY A 48 -0.15 3.65 5.08
C GLY A 48 -0.38 2.78 6.32
N GLY A 49 -0.20 1.46 6.19
CA GLY A 49 -0.27 0.53 7.30
C GLY A 49 0.82 0.77 8.35
N LEU A 50 2.05 1.08 7.91
CA LEU A 50 3.17 1.40 8.80
C LEU A 50 2.87 2.61 9.70
N LEU A 51 2.32 3.69 9.13
CA LEU A 51 1.97 4.90 9.90
C LEU A 51 0.89 4.58 10.95
N LEU A 52 -0.16 3.85 10.57
CA LEU A 52 -1.21 3.45 11.52
C LEU A 52 -0.70 2.52 12.62
N LEU A 53 0.23 1.61 12.28
CA LEU A 53 0.90 0.76 13.25
C LEU A 53 1.74 1.59 14.22
N GLY A 54 2.49 2.58 13.74
CA GLY A 54 3.27 3.50 14.58
C GLY A 54 2.40 4.31 15.54
N VAL A 55 1.26 4.81 15.09
CA VAL A 55 0.32 5.57 15.94
C VAL A 55 -0.28 4.73 17.06
N THR A 56 -0.53 3.45 16.81
CA THR A 56 -1.19 2.53 17.77
C THR A 56 -0.21 1.72 18.59
N GLU A 57 1.03 1.58 18.12
CA GLU A 57 2.07 0.70 18.64
C GLU A 57 1.66 -0.78 18.67
N GLY A 58 0.65 -1.18 17.88
CA GLY A 58 0.12 -2.56 17.85
C GLY A 58 -0.79 -2.93 19.02
N ASP A 59 -0.90 -2.06 20.03
CA ASP A 59 -1.60 -2.33 21.29
C ASP A 59 -2.99 -1.69 21.38
N ARG A 60 -3.30 -0.79 20.46
CA ARG A 60 -4.50 0.05 20.50
C ARG A 60 -5.35 -0.12 19.25
N THR A 61 -6.65 -0.17 19.47
CA THR A 61 -7.64 0.13 18.43
C THR A 61 -8.16 1.55 18.68
N LEU A 62 -8.08 2.42 17.68
CA LEU A 62 -8.46 3.83 17.79
C LEU A 62 -9.55 4.19 16.78
N GLN A 63 -10.48 5.04 17.21
CA GLN A 63 -11.37 5.78 16.33
C GLN A 63 -10.82 7.19 16.09
N ASP A 64 -11.29 7.87 15.05
CA ASP A 64 -10.80 9.21 14.69
C ASP A 64 -10.91 10.23 15.86
N GLN A 65 -11.92 10.08 16.72
CA GLN A 65 -12.10 10.91 17.91
C GLN A 65 -11.05 10.65 19.02
N ASP A 66 -10.51 9.44 19.10
CA ASP A 66 -9.52 9.07 20.11
C ASP A 66 -8.16 9.69 19.78
N VAL A 67 -7.88 9.83 18.48
CA VAL A 67 -6.64 10.39 17.94
C VAL A 67 -6.49 11.88 18.25
N LEU A 68 -7.59 12.62 18.37
CA LEU A 68 -7.57 14.06 18.73
C LEU A 68 -6.94 14.36 20.10
N LYS A 69 -6.73 13.33 20.94
CA LYS A 69 -6.09 13.43 22.25
C LYS A 69 -4.59 13.11 22.20
N LEU A 70 -4.09 12.65 21.05
CA LEU A 70 -2.69 12.29 20.84
C LEU A 70 -1.87 13.50 20.38
N PRO A 71 -0.52 13.44 20.44
CA PRO A 71 0.33 14.47 19.89
C PRO A 71 0.03 14.74 18.41
N ASP A 72 0.26 15.99 17.96
CA ASP A 72 -0.03 16.42 16.59
C ASP A 72 0.65 15.52 15.54
N SER A 73 1.87 15.05 15.82
CA SER A 73 2.59 14.10 14.96
C SER A 73 1.81 12.80 14.72
N ASN A 74 1.16 12.26 15.75
CA ASN A 74 0.36 11.04 15.67
C ASN A 74 -0.96 11.30 14.95
N GLN A 75 -1.55 12.50 15.11
CA GLN A 75 -2.74 12.90 14.37
C GLN A 75 -2.44 12.99 12.87
N GLU A 76 -1.31 13.59 12.52
CA GLU A 76 -0.85 13.70 11.14
C GLU A 76 -0.54 12.31 10.53
N ASP A 77 0.19 11.44 11.25
CA ASP A 77 0.47 10.06 10.81
C ASP A 77 -0.81 9.26 10.59
N TRP A 78 -1.80 9.44 11.48
CA TRP A 78 -3.08 8.75 11.38
C TRP A 78 -3.85 9.16 10.13
N VAL A 79 -3.99 10.47 9.89
CA VAL A 79 -4.67 11.00 8.71
C VAL A 79 -3.92 10.60 7.44
N LEU A 80 -2.61 10.82 7.39
CA LEU A 80 -1.80 10.47 6.24
C LEU A 80 -1.85 8.97 5.94
N GLY A 81 -1.77 8.12 6.97
CA GLY A 81 -1.88 6.67 6.81
C GLY A 81 -3.18 6.24 6.13
N LYS A 82 -4.32 6.80 6.57
CA LYS A 82 -5.63 6.55 5.96
C LYS A 82 -5.71 7.06 4.52
N GLU A 83 -5.21 8.26 4.25
CA GLU A 83 -5.25 8.85 2.90
C GLU A 83 -4.33 8.11 1.91
N LEU A 84 -3.14 7.69 2.32
CA LEU A 84 -2.26 6.87 1.47
C LEU A 84 -2.90 5.52 1.11
N ILE A 85 -3.58 4.87 2.06
CA ILE A 85 -4.32 3.63 1.78
C ILE A 85 -5.42 3.88 0.75
N LYS A 86 -6.21 4.96 0.92
CA LYS A 86 -7.26 5.32 -0.05
C LYS A 86 -6.68 5.55 -1.44
N SER A 87 -5.54 6.22 -1.55
CA SER A 87 -4.87 6.43 -2.83
C SER A 87 -4.37 5.14 -3.47
N CYS A 88 -3.84 4.20 -2.68
CA CYS A 88 -3.51 2.87 -3.16
C CYS A 88 -4.75 2.13 -3.67
N ILE A 89 -5.85 2.13 -2.91
CA ILE A 89 -7.13 1.54 -3.34
C ILE A 89 -7.66 2.20 -4.62
N ASN A 90 -7.53 3.52 -4.76
CA ASN A 90 -7.92 4.24 -5.95
C ASN A 90 -7.21 3.71 -7.22
N THR A 91 -5.96 3.21 -7.10
CA THR A 91 -5.27 2.57 -8.23
C THR A 91 -5.86 1.22 -8.63
N TYR A 92 -6.40 0.47 -7.66
CA TYR A 92 -7.10 -0.79 -7.91
C TYR A 92 -8.46 -0.53 -8.53
N GLU A 93 -9.29 0.28 -7.87
CA GLU A 93 -10.68 0.58 -8.27
C GLU A 93 -10.78 1.22 -9.67
N LEU A 94 -9.82 2.08 -10.03
CA LEU A 94 -9.83 2.79 -11.32
C LEU A 94 -9.02 2.11 -12.42
N SER A 95 -8.43 0.93 -12.15
CA SER A 95 -7.89 0.04 -13.19
C SER A 95 -9.03 -0.77 -13.81
N LYS A 96 -8.84 -1.31 -15.02
CA LYS A 96 -9.90 -2.15 -15.64
C LYS A 96 -10.05 -3.51 -14.96
N THR A 97 -8.97 -4.07 -14.45
CA THR A 97 -8.93 -5.40 -13.83
C THR A 97 -9.26 -5.37 -12.33
N GLY A 98 -9.43 -4.19 -11.72
CA GLY A 98 -9.53 -4.10 -10.26
C GLY A 98 -8.21 -4.41 -9.54
N LEU A 99 -7.07 -4.35 -10.24
CA LEU A 99 -5.72 -4.62 -9.71
C LEU A 99 -4.82 -3.40 -9.92
N GLY A 100 -4.06 -3.04 -8.89
CA GLY A 100 -3.08 -1.95 -8.98
C GLY A 100 -1.92 -2.30 -9.93
N PRO A 101 -1.45 -1.36 -10.77
CA PRO A 101 -0.24 -1.54 -11.56
C PRO A 101 1.03 -1.44 -10.69
N GLU A 102 2.17 -1.86 -11.24
CA GLU A 102 3.48 -1.82 -10.57
C GLU A 102 3.89 -0.38 -10.22
N ILE A 103 3.65 0.57 -11.12
CA ILE A 103 4.02 1.98 -10.96
C ILE A 103 2.92 2.86 -11.54
N VAL A 104 2.55 3.91 -10.81
CA VAL A 104 1.67 4.98 -11.28
C VAL A 104 2.38 6.32 -11.29
N HIS A 105 1.93 7.20 -12.17
CA HIS A 105 2.27 8.62 -12.15
C HIS A 105 1.02 9.44 -11.86
N PHE A 106 1.02 10.15 -10.74
CA PHE A 106 -0.07 11.02 -10.34
C PHE A 106 -0.09 12.33 -11.14
N ILE A 107 -1.29 12.85 -11.39
CA ILE A 107 -1.51 14.10 -12.10
C ILE A 107 -1.41 15.24 -11.09
N ASN A 108 -0.29 15.94 -11.07
CA ASN A 108 -0.02 17.03 -10.14
C ASN A 108 -0.20 18.43 -10.74
N ARG A 109 -0.66 18.52 -11.99
CA ARG A 109 -0.91 19.79 -12.69
C ARG A 109 -2.40 19.96 -12.96
N PRO A 110 -3.02 21.07 -12.53
CA PRO A 110 -4.45 21.34 -12.78
C PRO A 110 -4.81 21.28 -14.27
N GLU A 111 -3.95 21.79 -15.14
CA GLU A 111 -4.16 21.80 -16.60
C GLU A 111 -4.29 20.40 -17.21
N ASP A 112 -3.64 19.40 -16.61
CA ASP A 112 -3.67 18.02 -17.08
C ASP A 112 -4.85 17.25 -16.47
N PHE A 113 -5.27 17.63 -15.26
CA PHE A 113 -6.46 17.09 -14.60
C PHE A 113 -7.73 17.39 -15.41
N ASP A 114 -7.91 18.64 -15.88
CA ASP A 114 -9.06 19.06 -16.67
C ASP A 114 -9.19 18.34 -18.02
N LYS A 115 -8.08 17.80 -18.54
CA LYS A 115 -8.04 17.05 -19.81
C LYS A 115 -8.38 15.58 -19.60
N ILE A 116 -8.00 14.99 -18.47
CA ILE A 116 -8.01 13.53 -18.29
C ILE A 116 -9.35 13.02 -17.71
N LYS A 117 -10.14 13.84 -17.00
CA LYS A 117 -11.55 13.63 -16.57
C LYS A 117 -12.01 12.18 -16.25
N LYS A 118 -11.11 11.30 -15.81
CA LYS A 118 -11.41 9.89 -15.54
C LYS A 118 -10.74 9.38 -14.27
N ARG A 119 -9.47 9.70 -14.06
CA ARG A 119 -8.69 9.36 -12.86
C ARG A 119 -7.46 10.24 -12.70
N GLU A 120 -6.90 10.27 -11.50
CA GLU A 120 -5.82 11.19 -11.08
C GLU A 120 -4.41 10.62 -11.20
N TRP A 121 -4.29 9.49 -11.89
CA TRP A 121 -3.04 8.80 -12.12
C TRP A 121 -3.04 8.11 -13.49
N GLY A 122 -1.85 7.88 -14.03
CA GLY A 122 -1.67 7.19 -15.30
C GLY A 122 -0.43 6.33 -15.30
N ILE A 123 -0.33 5.47 -16.32
CA ILE A 123 0.88 4.69 -16.61
C ILE A 123 1.57 5.38 -17.80
N PRO A 124 2.75 5.99 -17.62
CA PRO A 124 3.44 6.69 -18.70
C PRO A 124 3.76 5.76 -19.88
N ASN A 125 3.71 6.30 -21.10
CA ASN A 125 3.99 5.56 -22.34
C ASN A 125 3.11 4.32 -22.56
N TYR A 126 1.93 4.27 -21.93
CA TYR A 126 1.02 3.15 -22.06
C TYR A 126 0.56 2.94 -23.51
N SER A 127 0.66 1.70 -23.98
CA SER A 127 0.15 1.25 -25.28
C SER A 127 -0.41 -0.16 -25.13
N PRO A 128 -1.69 -0.40 -25.46
CA PRO A 128 -2.29 -1.74 -25.35
C PRO A 128 -1.60 -2.81 -26.21
N ARG A 129 -0.84 -2.42 -27.24
CA ARG A 129 -0.09 -3.36 -28.09
C ARG A 129 1.27 -3.74 -27.52
N SER A 130 1.80 -2.91 -26.62
CA SER A 130 3.12 -3.08 -26.00
C SER A 130 3.10 -2.35 -24.65
N PRO A 131 2.38 -2.88 -23.65
CA PRO A 131 2.26 -2.24 -22.35
C PRO A 131 3.65 -2.15 -21.68
N PRO A 132 3.96 -1.04 -20.99
CA PRO A 132 5.19 -0.91 -20.23
C PRO A 132 5.17 -1.86 -19.02
N LEU A 133 6.35 -2.17 -18.47
CA LEU A 133 6.45 -2.98 -17.24
C LEU A 133 5.66 -2.37 -16.08
N ASP A 134 5.54 -1.05 -16.04
CA ASP A 134 4.76 -0.31 -15.05
C ASP A 134 3.28 -0.74 -15.01
N ALA A 135 2.72 -1.22 -16.13
CA ALA A 135 1.32 -1.64 -16.22
C ALA A 135 1.03 -3.03 -15.63
N ARG A 136 2.07 -3.81 -15.32
CA ARG A 136 1.91 -5.19 -14.85
C ARG A 136 1.37 -5.23 -13.41
N ASN A 137 0.78 -6.34 -13.03
CA ASN A 137 0.58 -6.69 -11.63
C ASN A 137 1.26 -8.05 -11.37
N ILE A 138 2.23 -8.06 -10.46
CA ILE A 138 2.99 -9.26 -10.09
C ILE A 138 2.53 -9.91 -8.79
N LEU A 139 1.26 -9.73 -8.41
CA LEU A 139 0.66 -10.31 -7.20
C LEU A 139 1.19 -9.73 -5.89
N ARG A 140 1.59 -8.45 -5.93
CA ARG A 140 2.21 -7.74 -4.81
C ARG A 140 1.31 -7.60 -3.57
N PRO A 141 1.91 -7.56 -2.36
CA PRO A 141 1.15 -7.55 -1.11
C PRO A 141 0.87 -6.17 -0.52
N GLU A 142 1.59 -5.10 -0.88
CA GLU A 142 1.75 -3.95 0.01
C GLU A 142 0.42 -3.20 0.29
N THR A 143 -0.53 -3.22 -0.65
CA THR A 143 -1.88 -2.70 -0.41
C THR A 143 -2.64 -3.55 0.60
N VAL A 144 -2.66 -4.88 0.45
CA VAL A 144 -3.40 -5.77 1.37
C VAL A 144 -2.70 -5.90 2.74
N GLU A 145 -1.38 -5.71 2.80
CA GLU A 145 -0.63 -5.51 4.04
C GLU A 145 -1.17 -4.32 4.82
N SER A 146 -1.26 -3.16 4.17
CA SER A 146 -1.80 -1.96 4.81
C SER A 146 -3.27 -2.08 5.18
N LEU A 147 -4.08 -2.77 4.39
CA LEU A 147 -5.48 -3.06 4.77
C LEU A 147 -5.58 -3.94 6.02
N PHE A 148 -4.72 -4.96 6.15
CA PHE A 148 -4.65 -5.79 7.34
C PHE A 148 -4.32 -4.95 8.58
N LEU A 149 -3.26 -4.13 8.50
CA LEU A 149 -2.85 -3.27 9.61
C LEU A 149 -3.95 -2.26 9.94
N ALA A 150 -4.53 -1.60 8.95
CA ALA A 150 -5.61 -0.63 9.14
C ALA A 150 -6.86 -1.26 9.76
N TRP A 151 -7.27 -2.47 9.34
CA TRP A 151 -8.36 -3.20 9.99
C TRP A 151 -8.06 -3.47 11.47
N ARG A 152 -6.82 -3.90 11.80
CA ARG A 152 -6.43 -4.20 13.18
C ARG A 152 -6.40 -2.96 14.07
N THR A 153 -6.00 -1.82 13.53
CA THR A 153 -5.85 -0.56 14.27
C THR A 153 -7.12 0.28 14.36
N THR A 154 -8.06 0.15 13.41
CA THR A 154 -9.27 0.99 13.33
C THR A 154 -10.58 0.24 13.55
N LYS A 155 -10.64 -1.05 13.17
CA LYS A 155 -11.87 -1.83 12.99
C LYS A 155 -12.88 -1.25 12.01
N ASP A 156 -12.46 -0.36 11.11
CA ASP A 156 -13.34 0.11 10.04
C ASP A 156 -13.59 -1.03 9.03
N PRO A 157 -14.83 -1.46 8.83
CA PRO A 157 -15.16 -2.56 7.91
C PRO A 157 -14.77 -2.29 6.46
N ILE A 158 -14.55 -1.02 6.07
CA ILE A 158 -14.16 -0.68 4.70
C ILE A 158 -12.86 -1.39 4.26
N TYR A 159 -11.92 -1.60 5.18
CA TYR A 159 -10.65 -2.25 4.86
C TYR A 159 -10.82 -3.73 4.49
N ARG A 160 -11.81 -4.41 5.09
CA ARG A 160 -12.19 -5.79 4.72
C ARG A 160 -12.93 -5.84 3.39
N GLU A 161 -13.81 -4.88 3.13
CA GLU A 161 -14.51 -4.77 1.85
C GLU A 161 -13.52 -4.59 0.69
N TRP A 162 -12.59 -3.63 0.80
CA TRP A 162 -11.53 -3.44 -0.19
C TRP A 162 -10.64 -4.69 -0.35
N GLY A 163 -10.26 -5.34 0.75
CA GLY A 163 -9.46 -6.57 0.67
C GLY A 163 -10.19 -7.72 -0.04
N TRP A 164 -11.51 -7.81 0.14
CA TRP A 164 -12.34 -8.80 -0.55
C TRP A 164 -12.42 -8.50 -2.06
N GLN A 165 -12.65 -7.25 -2.44
CA GLN A 165 -12.68 -6.82 -3.83
C GLN A 165 -11.35 -7.12 -4.55
N ILE A 166 -10.22 -6.84 -3.89
CA ILE A 166 -8.87 -7.16 -4.41
C ILE A 166 -8.71 -8.67 -4.61
N PHE A 167 -9.13 -9.49 -3.65
CA PHE A 167 -9.05 -10.95 -3.78
C PHE A 167 -9.92 -11.47 -4.94
N GLN A 168 -11.12 -10.92 -5.13
CA GLN A 168 -11.98 -11.27 -6.26
C GLN A 168 -11.33 -10.92 -7.60
N ALA A 169 -10.69 -9.76 -7.71
CA ALA A 169 -9.93 -9.36 -8.89
C ALA A 169 -8.75 -10.32 -9.19
N PHE A 170 -8.03 -10.77 -8.16
CA PHE A 170 -7.00 -11.81 -8.31
C PHE A 170 -7.59 -13.14 -8.80
N ASP A 171 -8.71 -13.61 -8.23
CA ASP A 171 -9.36 -14.85 -8.65
C ASP A 171 -9.84 -14.77 -10.11
N GLU A 172 -10.36 -13.62 -10.54
CA GLU A 172 -10.85 -13.43 -11.90
C GLU A 172 -9.72 -13.35 -12.94
N HIS A 173 -8.69 -12.54 -12.68
CA HIS A 173 -7.71 -12.18 -13.70
C HIS A 173 -6.39 -12.95 -13.61
N CYS A 174 -5.98 -13.36 -12.41
CA CYS A 174 -4.68 -13.99 -12.19
C CYS A 174 -4.75 -15.53 -12.08
N LYS A 175 -5.91 -16.08 -11.70
CA LYS A 175 -6.08 -17.54 -11.56
C LYS A 175 -5.97 -18.27 -12.90
N VAL A 176 -5.25 -19.39 -12.88
CA VAL A 176 -5.12 -20.34 -13.97
C VAL A 176 -6.13 -21.46 -13.73
N LYS A 177 -7.31 -21.37 -14.34
CA LYS A 177 -8.45 -22.27 -14.09
C LYS A 177 -8.11 -23.76 -14.18
N ALA A 178 -7.18 -24.15 -15.06
CA ALA A 178 -6.80 -25.54 -15.25
C ALA A 178 -6.04 -26.16 -14.07
N THR A 179 -5.30 -25.34 -13.30
CA THR A 179 -4.42 -25.84 -12.21
C THR A 179 -4.80 -25.29 -10.85
N GLY A 180 -5.58 -24.20 -10.79
CA GLY A 180 -5.86 -23.45 -9.57
C GLY A 180 -4.71 -22.55 -9.11
N ALA A 181 -3.56 -22.55 -9.80
CA ALA A 181 -2.44 -21.66 -9.53
C ALA A 181 -2.77 -20.20 -9.92
N PHE A 182 -1.93 -19.26 -9.49
CA PHE A 182 -2.04 -17.84 -9.85
C PHE A 182 -0.82 -17.42 -10.67
N SER A 183 -0.99 -16.44 -11.54
CA SER A 183 0.10 -15.87 -12.36
C SER A 183 0.01 -14.36 -12.38
N SER A 184 1.17 -13.70 -12.37
CA SER A 184 1.33 -12.30 -12.71
C SER A 184 0.71 -12.00 -14.08
N ILE A 185 0.19 -10.78 -14.23
CA ILE A 185 -0.37 -10.25 -15.47
C ILE A 185 0.46 -9.07 -15.98
N LYS A 186 0.56 -8.94 -17.30
CA LYS A 186 1.37 -7.91 -17.99
C LYS A 186 0.74 -6.53 -17.99
N ASP A 187 -0.58 -6.46 -17.82
CA ASP A 187 -1.34 -5.24 -18.04
C ASP A 187 -2.67 -5.26 -17.27
N VAL A 188 -2.79 -4.36 -16.29
CA VAL A 188 -4.02 -4.14 -15.50
C VAL A 188 -5.10 -3.36 -16.26
N GLU A 189 -4.76 -2.78 -17.42
CA GLU A 189 -5.65 -2.00 -18.29
C GLU A 189 -6.21 -2.81 -19.46
N GLN A 190 -5.88 -4.09 -19.55
CA GLN A 190 -6.32 -4.99 -20.63
C GLN A 190 -7.22 -6.11 -20.11
N ILE A 191 -8.38 -6.28 -20.75
CA ILE A 191 -9.27 -7.42 -20.54
C ILE A 191 -9.46 -8.13 -21.89
N PRO A 192 -9.17 -9.44 -21.99
CA PRO A 192 -8.61 -10.31 -20.95
C PRO A 192 -7.13 -9.97 -20.63
N ALA A 193 -6.75 -10.08 -19.36
CA ALA A 193 -5.40 -9.75 -18.89
C ALA A 193 -4.35 -10.76 -19.42
N PRO A 194 -3.28 -10.32 -20.11
CA PRO A 194 -2.21 -11.21 -20.57
C PRO A 194 -1.36 -11.68 -19.40
N ARG A 195 -1.02 -12.98 -19.35
CA ARG A 195 -0.24 -13.58 -18.25
C ARG A 195 1.27 -13.59 -18.53
N GLU A 196 2.08 -13.56 -17.47
CA GLU A 196 3.55 -13.69 -17.53
C GLU A 196 4.07 -15.12 -17.27
N ASN A 197 3.18 -16.08 -16.97
CA ASN A 197 3.54 -17.46 -16.60
C ASN A 197 4.56 -17.50 -15.44
N LYS A 198 4.35 -16.64 -14.45
CA LYS A 198 5.20 -16.50 -13.26
C LYS A 198 4.30 -16.31 -12.04
N MET A 199 4.61 -17.03 -10.97
CA MET A 199 3.99 -16.84 -9.66
C MET A 199 5.12 -16.49 -8.69
N GLU A 200 5.11 -15.26 -8.19
CA GLU A 200 6.12 -14.80 -7.24
C GLU A 200 5.94 -15.50 -5.89
N THR A 201 7.04 -15.71 -5.15
CA THR A 201 7.00 -16.37 -3.84
C THR A 201 6.14 -15.62 -2.83
N PHE A 202 6.17 -14.29 -2.88
CA PHE A 202 5.39 -13.41 -2.00
C PHE A 202 3.88 -13.46 -2.24
N TRP A 203 3.39 -14.02 -3.36
CA TRP A 203 1.95 -14.33 -3.47
C TRP A 203 1.49 -15.22 -2.32
N LEU A 204 2.29 -16.25 -2.00
CA LEU A 204 2.01 -17.18 -0.90
C LEU A 204 2.53 -16.65 0.44
N ALA A 205 3.74 -16.09 0.46
CA ALA A 205 4.35 -15.65 1.70
C ALA A 205 3.64 -14.41 2.27
N GLU A 206 3.15 -13.50 1.44
CA GLU A 206 2.67 -12.19 1.87
C GLU A 206 1.21 -11.95 1.50
N THR A 207 0.88 -11.92 0.21
CA THR A 207 -0.44 -11.47 -0.26
C THR A 207 -1.57 -12.33 0.31
N LEU A 208 -1.48 -13.65 0.20
CA LEU A 208 -2.46 -14.56 0.79
C LEU A 208 -2.42 -14.57 2.33
N LYS A 209 -1.25 -14.35 2.94
CA LYS A 209 -1.12 -14.29 4.40
C LYS A 209 -1.83 -13.06 4.97
N TYR A 210 -1.60 -11.89 4.40
CA TYR A 210 -2.26 -10.66 4.84
C TYR A 210 -3.76 -10.68 4.55
N LEU A 211 -4.20 -11.23 3.40
CA LEU A 211 -5.63 -11.46 3.16
C LEU A 211 -6.24 -12.40 4.19
N LEU A 212 -5.57 -13.51 4.52
CA LEU A 212 -6.03 -14.42 5.58
C LEU A 212 -6.14 -13.70 6.93
N LEU A 213 -5.11 -12.95 7.33
CA LEU A 213 -5.07 -12.24 8.61
C LEU A 213 -6.06 -11.07 8.70
N LEU A 214 -6.32 -10.39 7.59
CA LEU A 214 -7.35 -9.36 7.46
C LEU A 214 -8.73 -9.90 7.85
N PHE A 215 -9.06 -11.12 7.45
CA PHE A 215 -10.33 -11.78 7.78
C PHE A 215 -10.29 -12.65 9.05
N SER A 216 -9.13 -12.79 9.69
CA SER A 216 -8.98 -13.57 10.93
C SER A 216 -9.36 -12.75 12.18
N ASP A 217 -9.62 -13.46 13.28
CA ASP A 217 -9.80 -12.89 14.62
C ASP A 217 -8.50 -12.25 15.15
N ASP A 218 -8.67 -11.28 16.04
CA ASP A 218 -7.56 -10.49 16.58
C ASP A 218 -6.54 -11.31 17.38
N SER A 219 -7.00 -12.43 17.95
CA SER A 219 -6.16 -13.39 18.68
C SER A 219 -5.17 -14.13 17.80
N VAL A 220 -5.41 -14.18 16.48
CA VAL A 220 -4.50 -14.77 15.51
C VAL A 220 -3.44 -13.74 15.17
N ILE A 221 -2.20 -13.99 15.61
CA ILE A 221 -1.03 -13.12 15.48
C ILE A 221 -1.31 -11.69 15.99
N PRO A 222 -1.44 -11.49 17.31
CA PRO A 222 -1.65 -10.17 17.90
C PRO A 222 -0.46 -9.24 17.63
N LEU A 223 -0.73 -8.00 17.19
CA LEU A 223 0.30 -7.03 16.81
C LEU A 223 1.16 -6.55 18.00
N ASN A 224 0.65 -6.71 19.23
CA ASN A 224 1.39 -6.44 20.47
C ASN A 224 2.36 -7.56 20.88
N SER A 225 2.31 -8.70 20.20
CA SER A 225 3.10 -9.90 20.53
C SER A 225 4.05 -10.29 19.40
N TYR A 226 3.76 -9.85 18.18
CA TYR A 226 4.50 -10.24 16.99
C TYR A 226 4.79 -9.05 16.07
N VAL A 227 5.94 -9.09 15.44
CA VAL A 227 6.36 -8.18 14.38
C VAL A 227 6.60 -8.96 13.09
N PHE A 228 6.17 -8.39 11.96
CA PHE A 228 6.42 -8.95 10.65
C PHE A 228 7.73 -8.38 10.11
N ASN A 229 8.57 -9.22 9.49
CA ASN A 229 9.60 -8.68 8.61
C ASN A 229 9.00 -8.25 7.27
N THR A 230 9.82 -7.68 6.40
CA THR A 230 9.40 -7.16 5.09
C THR A 230 8.95 -8.23 4.06
N GLU A 231 8.97 -9.52 4.40
CA GLU A 231 8.42 -10.61 3.57
C GLU A 231 7.30 -11.35 4.35
N ALA A 232 6.60 -10.62 5.22
CA ALA A 232 5.54 -11.08 6.10
C ALA A 232 5.90 -12.28 7.02
N HIS A 233 7.18 -12.56 7.28
CA HIS A 233 7.58 -13.58 8.25
C HIS A 233 7.43 -13.04 9.67
N ILE A 234 6.86 -13.87 10.54
CA ILE A 234 6.39 -13.47 11.86
C ILE A 234 7.47 -13.77 12.90
N PHE A 235 7.86 -12.76 13.66
CA PHE A 235 8.81 -12.87 14.77
C PHE A 235 8.13 -12.44 16.08
N PRO A 236 8.39 -13.11 17.21
CA PRO A 236 7.92 -12.63 18.49
C PRO A 236 8.63 -11.32 18.86
N ILE A 237 7.90 -10.39 19.46
CA ILE A 237 8.49 -9.20 20.08
C ILE A 237 9.27 -9.68 21.30
N PHE A 238 10.56 -9.32 21.38
CA PHE A 238 11.40 -9.64 22.53
C PHE A 238 11.62 -8.41 23.39
N THR A 239 11.55 -8.58 24.71
CA THR A 239 12.00 -7.57 25.66
C THR A 239 13.49 -7.79 25.93
N PRO A 240 14.39 -6.92 25.47
CA PRO A 240 15.81 -7.11 25.70
C PRO A 240 16.12 -6.95 27.20
N SER A 241 16.76 -7.96 27.79
CA SER A 241 17.38 -7.85 29.12
C SER A 241 18.85 -7.47 28.93
N PHE A 242 19.17 -6.18 29.03
CA PHE A 242 20.55 -5.75 29.12
C PHE A 242 21.00 -5.91 30.57
N LYS A 243 22.09 -6.65 30.80
CA LYS A 243 22.78 -6.58 32.10
C LYS A 243 23.41 -5.20 32.21
N SER A 244 23.06 -4.44 33.25
CA SER A 244 23.85 -3.27 33.62
C SER A 244 25.23 -3.73 34.10
N GLU A 245 26.28 -2.93 33.87
CA GLU A 245 27.64 -3.22 34.37
C GLU A 245 27.74 -3.27 35.91
N GLU A 246 26.64 -3.03 36.63
CA GLU A 246 26.53 -3.10 38.08
C GLU A 246 25.93 -4.42 38.62
N ASP A 247 25.65 -5.42 37.78
CA ASP A 247 25.20 -6.78 38.18
C ASP A 247 26.31 -7.84 38.24
#